data_AF-A0A2W2CIW9-F1
#
_entry.id   AF-A0A2W2CIW9-F1
#
_cell.length_a   1.000
_cell.length_b   1.000
_cell.length_c   1.000
_cell.angle_alpha   90.00
_cell.angle_beta   90.00
_cell.angle_gamma   90.00
#
_symmetry.space_group_name_H-M   'P 1'
#
loop_
_entity.id
_entity.type
_entity.pdbx_description
1 polymer ?
#
loop_
_entity_poly.entity_id
_entity_poly.type
_entity_poly.pdbx_seq_one_letter_code
_entity_poly.pdbx_strand_id
1 'polypeptide(L)' 'MSRPDEEQHERVPALGQPPEGTDTLPEPDFANEHERTAVDRDIITGADEEEREPESPRGWSGMQR' A
#
# COMPACT_ATOMS: atom_id res chain seq x y z
N MET A 1 -1.19 45.22 -4.86
CA MET A 1 -1.57 43.86 -4.45
C MET A 1 -0.97 42.90 -5.46
N SER A 2 0.08 42.17 -5.09
CA SER A 2 0.73 41.19 -5.97
C SER A 2 -0.07 39.89 -5.93
N ARG A 3 -0.40 39.34 -7.09
CA ARG A 3 -0.95 37.98 -7.19
C ARG A 3 0.13 37.00 -6.73
N PRO A 4 -0.19 35.95 -5.97
CA PRO A 4 0.79 34.89 -5.75
C PRO A 4 1.10 34.28 -7.11
N ASP A 5 2.38 34.17 -7.43
CA ASP A 5 2.85 33.37 -8.55
C ASP A 5 2.25 31.97 -8.40
N GLU A 6 1.37 31.59 -9.33
CA GLU A 6 0.99 30.20 -9.50
C GLU A 6 2.25 29.48 -9.95
N GLU A 7 3.01 28.96 -8.98
CA GLU A 7 4.07 28.01 -9.21
C GLU A 7 3.46 26.85 -9.99
N GLN A 8 3.65 26.87 -11.31
CA GLN A 8 3.34 25.77 -12.19
C GLN A 8 4.27 24.63 -11.80
N HIS A 9 3.91 23.88 -10.75
CA HIS A 9 4.54 22.61 -10.47
C HIS A 9 4.38 21.78 -11.73
N GLU A 10 5.50 21.47 -12.41
CA GLU A 10 5.49 20.49 -13.48
C GLU A 10 4.74 19.26 -12.96
N ARG A 11 3.70 18.82 -13.66
CA ARG A 11 2.97 17.60 -13.30
C ARG A 11 3.85 16.41 -13.65
N VAL A 12 4.84 16.15 -12.81
CA VAL A 12 5.67 14.95 -12.91
C VAL A 12 4.76 13.76 -12.61
N PRO A 13 4.62 12.80 -13.54
CA PRO A 13 3.79 11.62 -13.31
C PRO A 13 4.34 10.79 -12.14
N ALA A 14 3.44 10.13 -11.41
CA ALA A 14 3.86 9.22 -10.34
C ALA A 14 4.68 8.05 -10.92
N LEU A 15 5.63 7.54 -10.14
CA LEU A 15 6.38 6.35 -10.53
C LEU A 15 5.42 5.17 -10.76
N GLY A 16 5.48 4.59 -11.95
CA GLY A 16 4.58 3.49 -12.35
C GLY A 16 3.22 3.93 -12.88
N GLN A 17 2.93 5.23 -12.94
CA GLN A 17 1.74 5.72 -13.62
C GLN A 17 1.90 5.46 -15.13
N PRO A 18 0.95 4.79 -15.78
CA PRO A 18 1.00 4.63 -17.23
C PRO A 18 0.95 6.01 -17.90
N PRO A 19 1.60 6.16 -19.07
CA PRO A 19 1.51 7.39 -19.86
C PRO A 19 0.02 7.70 -20.15
N GLU A 20 -0.32 8.99 -20.27
CA GLU A 20 -1.69 9.43 -20.49
C GLU A 20 -2.36 8.67 -21.66
N GLY A 21 -3.46 7.99 -21.38
CA GLY A 21 -4.15 7.10 -22.31
C GLY A 21 -5.17 6.22 -21.58
N THR A 22 -6.09 5.61 -22.32
CA THR A 22 -7.01 4.62 -21.76
C THR A 22 -6.20 3.46 -21.19
N ASP A 23 -6.45 3.07 -19.95
CA ASP A 23 -5.88 1.85 -19.40
C ASP A 23 -6.20 0.68 -20.35
N THR A 24 -5.15 0.06 -20.88
CA THR A 24 -5.26 -1.08 -21.81
C THR A 24 -5.13 -2.41 -21.10
N LEU A 25 -4.85 -2.38 -19.79
CA LEU A 25 -4.87 -3.56 -18.95
C LEU A 25 -6.33 -3.97 -18.72
N PRO A 26 -6.59 -5.28 -18.61
CA PRO A 26 -7.89 -5.74 -18.15
C PRO A 26 -8.16 -5.17 -16.74
N GLU A 27 -9.43 -4.84 -16.47
CA GLU A 27 -9.87 -4.43 -15.15
C GLU A 27 -9.35 -5.44 -14.12
N PRO A 28 -8.57 -5.00 -13.12
CA PRO A 28 -8.04 -5.92 -12.13
C PRO A 28 -9.20 -6.51 -11.33
N ASP A 29 -9.18 -7.83 -11.15
CA ASP A 29 -10.15 -8.54 -10.34
C ASP A 29 -9.79 -8.43 -8.85
N PHE A 30 -9.82 -7.19 -8.35
CA PHE A 30 -9.50 -6.87 -6.96
C PHE A 30 -10.38 -7.64 -5.97
N ALA A 31 -11.61 -8.00 -6.38
CA ALA A 31 -12.55 -8.75 -5.56
C ALA A 31 -12.04 -10.18 -5.27
N ASN A 32 -11.61 -10.91 -6.31
CA ASN A 32 -11.07 -12.27 -6.13
C ASN A 32 -9.63 -12.28 -5.61
N GLU A 33 -8.85 -11.22 -5.84
CA GLU A 33 -7.50 -11.11 -5.28
C GLU A 33 -7.52 -11.00 -3.74
N HIS A 34 -8.50 -10.27 -3.19
CA HIS A 34 -8.66 -10.14 -1.74
C HIS A 34 -8.86 -11.50 -1.07
N GLU A 35 -9.68 -12.39 -1.62
CA GLU A 35 -9.87 -13.72 -1.05
C GLU A 35 -8.59 -14.57 -1.02
N ARG A 36 -7.66 -14.34 -1.94
CA ARG A 36 -6.40 -15.08 -2.05
C ARG A 36 -5.26 -14.48 -1.23
N THR A 37 -5.35 -13.20 -0.89
CA THR A 37 -4.26 -12.44 -0.27
C THR A 37 -4.62 -11.87 1.10
N ALA A 38 -5.89 -11.97 1.51
CA ALA A 38 -6.32 -11.58 2.82
C ALA A 38 -5.57 -12.36 3.90
N VAL A 39 -5.17 -11.62 4.92
CA VAL A 39 -4.61 -12.21 6.14
C VAL A 39 -5.70 -13.04 6.83
N ASP A 40 -5.31 -14.17 7.41
CA ASP A 40 -6.22 -15.06 8.12
C ASP A 40 -6.99 -14.30 9.22
N ARG A 41 -8.25 -14.68 9.42
CA ARG A 41 -9.12 -14.05 10.41
C ARG A 41 -8.56 -14.21 11.82
N ASP A 42 -7.96 -15.35 12.13
CA ASP A 42 -7.44 -15.64 13.46
C ASP A 42 -6.26 -14.72 13.78
N ILE A 43 -5.45 -14.39 12.77
CA ILE A 43 -4.33 -13.45 12.88
C ILE A 43 -4.84 -12.01 13.12
N ILE A 44 -5.85 -11.54 12.37
CA ILE A 44 -6.37 -10.16 12.53
C ILE A 44 -7.23 -9.99 13.79
N THR A 45 -7.78 -11.07 14.34
CA THR A 45 -8.58 -11.05 15.57
C THR A 45 -7.75 -11.35 16.82
N GLY A 46 -6.49 -11.77 16.67
CA GLY A 46 -5.65 -12.20 17.78
C GLY A 46 -6.08 -13.55 18.37
N ALA A 47 -6.90 -14.33 17.65
CA ALA A 47 -7.27 -15.68 18.08
C ALA A 47 -6.07 -16.65 18.01
N ASP A 48 -5.02 -16.30 17.25
CA ASP A 48 -3.76 -17.04 17.13
C ASP A 48 -2.72 -16.68 18.20
N GLU A 49 -3.04 -15.80 19.16
CA GLU A 49 -2.08 -15.26 20.16
C GLU A 49 -1.36 -16.35 20.98
N GLU A 50 -2.02 -17.48 21.26
CA GLU A 50 -1.43 -18.59 22.01
C GLU A 50 -0.51 -19.48 21.15
N GLU A 51 -0.67 -19.45 19.83
CA GLU A 51 0.07 -20.31 18.89
C GLU A 51 1.25 -19.58 18.24
N ARG A 52 1.16 -18.24 18.12
CA ARG A 52 2.16 -17.42 17.43
C ARG A 52 3.35 -17.06 18.30
N GLU A 53 4.49 -16.86 17.66
CA GLU A 53 5.69 -16.36 18.33
C GLU A 53 5.45 -14.93 18.87
N PRO A 54 6.01 -14.57 20.03
CA PRO A 54 5.85 -13.24 20.59
C PRO A 54 6.45 -12.17 19.68
N GLU A 55 5.70 -11.08 19.49
CA GLU A 55 6.17 -9.95 18.70
C GLU A 55 7.43 -9.33 19.32
N SER A 56 8.41 -9.04 18.48
CA SER A 56 9.62 -8.35 18.93
C SER A 56 9.25 -6.93 19.41
N PRO A 57 9.63 -6.52 20.62
CA PRO A 57 9.33 -5.19 21.16
C PRO A 57 10.00 -4.05 20.37
N ARG A 58 10.91 -4.37 19.45
CA ARG A 58 11.59 -3.41 18.57
C ARG A 58 11.15 -3.54 17.11
N GLY A 59 10.04 -4.21 16.83
CA GLY A 59 9.59 -4.53 15.48
C GLY A 59 10.48 -5.59 14.80
N TRP A 60 10.35 -5.71 13.48
CA TRP A 60 11.11 -6.68 12.68
C TRP A 60 12.62 -6.52 12.88
N SER A 61 13.28 -7.64 13.16
CA SER A 61 14.75 -7.74 13.22
C SER A 61 15.34 -7.27 11.89
N GLY A 62 15.87 -6.05 11.86
CA GLY A 62 16.41 -5.41 10.66
C GLY A 62 16.20 -3.88 10.60
N MET A 63 15.29 -3.33 11.41
CA MET A 63 15.06 -1.86 11.48
C MET A 63 16.01 -1.13 12.44
N GLN A 64 16.92 -1.83 13.12
CA GLN A 64 17.91 -1.22 14.00
C GLN A 64 19.16 -0.89 13.18
N ARG A 65 19.41 0.41 12.95
CA ARG A 65 20.71 0.94 12.52
C ARG A 65 21.57 1.25 13.73
#